data_AF-A0A946V8K2-F1
#
_entry.id   AF-A0A946V8K2-F1
#
_cell.length_a   1.000
_cell.length_b   1.000
_cell.length_c   1.000
_cell.angle_alpha   90.00
_cell.angle_beta   90.00
_cell.angle_gamma   90.00
#
_symmetry.space_group_name_H-M   'P 1'
#
loop_
_entity.id
_entity.type
_entity.pdbx_description
1 polymer ?
#
loop_
_entity_poly.entity_id
_entity_poly.type
_entity_poly.pdbx_seq_one_letter_code
_entity_poly.pdbx_strand_id
1 'polypeptide(L)'
;MSTSTRTQHAPAIRFENLNWVATTPLLRDREQSHRLHEPEHLTGTIDPITGKDIEDLKSHPHLNDGKLTIYFESEETMQQFLETPLNHPFEHSLGRTPDDADRGG
;
A
#
# COMPACT_ATOMS: atom_id res chain seq x y z
N MET A 1 9.41 -69.31 -0.37
CA MET A 1 9.14 -68.80 0.99
C MET A 1 8.72 -67.35 0.87
N SER A 2 7.62 -66.98 1.52
CA SER A 2 6.76 -65.82 1.20
C SER A 2 7.37 -64.47 1.57
N THR A 3 7.27 -63.49 0.65
CA THR A 3 7.61 -62.09 0.91
C THR A 3 6.44 -61.39 1.61
N SER A 4 6.62 -61.08 2.89
CA SER A 4 5.62 -60.35 3.68
C SER A 4 5.76 -58.85 3.42
N THR A 5 4.85 -58.28 2.63
CA THR A 5 4.75 -56.82 2.45
C THR A 5 4.08 -56.20 3.67
N ARG A 6 4.87 -55.52 4.50
CA ARG A 6 4.37 -54.73 5.64
C ARG A 6 3.77 -53.42 5.10
N THR A 7 2.45 -53.35 5.02
CA THR A 7 1.73 -52.10 4.72
C THR A 7 1.92 -51.14 5.90
N GLN A 8 2.72 -50.09 5.72
CA GLN A 8 2.81 -49.00 6.68
C GLN A 8 1.51 -48.18 6.59
N HIS A 9 0.63 -48.35 7.56
CA HIS A 9 -0.56 -47.53 7.70
C HIS A 9 -0.16 -46.14 8.20
N ALA A 10 -0.36 -45.11 7.38
CA ALA A 10 -0.28 -43.73 7.86
C ALA A 10 -1.41 -43.50 8.88
N PRO A 11 -1.15 -42.84 10.02
CA PRO A 11 -2.21 -42.54 10.98
C PRO A 11 -3.23 -41.60 10.32
N ALA A 12 -4.51 -41.90 10.52
CA ALA A 12 -5.59 -41.05 10.04
C ALA A 12 -5.51 -39.67 10.71
N ILE A 13 -5.47 -38.60 9.91
CA ILE A 13 -5.52 -37.23 10.42
C ILE A 13 -6.90 -37.03 11.05
N ARG A 14 -6.94 -36.87 12.38
CA ARG A 14 -8.18 -36.64 13.13
C ARG A 14 -8.54 -35.16 13.11
N PHE A 15 -9.31 -34.74 12.10
CA PHE A 15 -9.75 -33.35 11.89
C PHE A 15 -10.58 -32.78 13.06
N GLU A 16 -11.21 -33.66 13.84
CA GLU A 16 -11.93 -33.33 15.08
C GLU A 16 -11.05 -32.61 16.13
N ASN A 17 -9.73 -32.87 16.14
CA ASN A 17 -8.77 -32.19 17.03
C ASN A 17 -8.15 -30.93 16.41
N LEU A 18 -8.44 -30.65 15.13
CA LEU A 18 -7.92 -29.51 14.37
C LEU A 18 -8.92 -28.35 14.31
N ASN A 19 -10.01 -28.43 15.08
CA ASN A 19 -11.00 -27.38 15.18
C ASN A 19 -10.39 -26.19 15.94
N TRP A 20 -9.59 -25.39 15.25
CA TRP A 20 -9.08 -24.12 15.76
C TRP A 20 -10.28 -23.19 15.96
N VAL A 21 -10.77 -23.13 17.19
CA VAL A 21 -11.75 -22.13 17.60
C VAL A 21 -10.96 -20.85 17.81
N ALA A 22 -11.05 -19.90 16.89
CA ALA A 22 -10.45 -18.58 17.02
C ALA A 22 -11.22 -17.75 18.07
N THR A 23 -11.14 -18.15 19.34
CA THR A 23 -11.81 -17.46 20.46
C THR A 23 -11.14 -16.15 20.82
N THR A 24 -9.87 -15.96 20.44
CA THR A 24 -9.13 -14.72 20.66
C THR A 24 -8.57 -14.19 19.35
N PRO A 25 -8.85 -12.91 18.99
CA PRO A 25 -8.24 -12.29 17.82
C PRO A 25 -6.72 -12.30 17.95
N LEU A 26 -6.03 -12.62 16.86
CA LEU A 26 -4.58 -12.59 16.84
C LEU A 26 -4.11 -11.13 16.98
N LEU A 27 -2.87 -10.92 17.42
CA LEU A 27 -2.32 -9.55 17.56
C LEU A 27 -2.43 -8.73 16.27
N ARG A 28 -2.32 -9.38 15.10
CA ARG A 28 -2.49 -8.74 13.78
C ARG A 28 -3.92 -8.28 13.48
N ASP A 29 -4.92 -8.85 14.16
CA ASP A 29 -6.34 -8.56 13.95
C ASP A 29 -6.81 -7.41 14.86
N ARG A 30 -5.95 -6.95 15.78
CA ARG A 30 -6.28 -5.88 16.75
C ARG A 30 -6.19 -4.49 16.16
N GLU A 31 -5.33 -4.30 15.17
CA GLU A 31 -5.06 -3.00 14.60
C GLU A 31 -4.73 -3.14 13.12
N GLN A 32 -5.12 -2.13 12.36
CA GLN A 32 -4.86 -2.05 10.93
C GLN A 32 -3.34 -1.99 10.68
N SER A 33 -2.89 -2.57 9.58
CA SER A 33 -1.46 -2.63 9.29
C SER A 33 -0.90 -1.25 8.94
N HIS A 34 -0.23 -0.59 9.89
CA HIS A 34 0.40 0.72 9.70
C HIS A 34 1.24 0.84 8.43
N ARG A 35 1.97 -0.22 8.03
CA ARG A 35 2.81 -0.20 6.81
C ARG A 35 2.04 0.05 5.51
N LEU A 36 0.76 -0.28 5.45
CA LEU A 36 -0.08 -0.07 4.26
C LEU A 36 -0.76 1.30 4.28
N HIS A 37 -1.00 1.87 5.45
CA HIS A 37 -1.80 3.08 5.61
C HIS A 37 -0.98 4.32 5.98
N GLU A 38 0.26 4.11 6.41
CA GLU A 38 1.22 5.16 6.75
C GLU A 38 2.57 4.86 6.08
N PRO A 39 2.65 4.87 4.74
CA PRO A 39 3.93 4.72 4.06
C PRO A 39 4.90 5.81 4.51
N GLU A 40 6.16 5.42 4.70
CA GLU A 40 7.24 6.34 5.06
C GLU A 40 7.57 7.29 3.90
N HIS A 41 7.50 6.76 2.67
CA HIS A 41 7.77 7.46 1.43
C HIS A 41 6.88 6.91 0.30
N LEU A 42 6.38 7.82 -0.55
CA LEU A 42 5.58 7.53 -1.73
C LEU A 42 6.33 8.06 -2.96
N THR A 43 6.33 7.29 -4.04
CA THR A 43 6.96 7.69 -5.30
C THR A 43 5.94 7.59 -6.42
N GLY A 44 5.65 8.71 -7.08
CA GLY A 44 4.82 8.77 -8.28
C GLY A 44 5.70 8.75 -9.53
N THR A 45 5.62 7.68 -10.33
CA THR A 45 6.34 7.55 -11.60
C THR A 45 5.56 8.07 -12.80
N ILE A 46 4.28 8.39 -12.60
CA ILE A 46 3.42 8.92 -13.65
C ILE A 46 3.49 10.45 -13.63
N ASP A 47 3.82 11.06 -14.77
CA ASP A 47 3.74 12.51 -14.94
C ASP A 47 2.28 12.96 -14.75
N PRO A 48 1.96 13.83 -13.79
CA PRO A 48 0.58 14.25 -13.51
C PRO A 48 -0.04 15.12 -14.61
N ILE A 49 0.77 15.74 -15.48
CA ILE A 49 0.32 16.57 -16.59
C ILE A 49 0.09 15.72 -17.84
N THR A 50 1.04 14.85 -18.19
CA THR A 50 0.96 14.09 -19.45
C THR A 50 0.34 12.71 -19.28
N GLY A 51 0.30 12.18 -18.05
CA GLY A 51 -0.20 10.85 -17.74
C GLY A 51 0.72 9.71 -18.20
N LYS A 52 1.95 10.02 -18.64
CA LYS A 52 2.91 9.00 -19.08
C LYS A 52 3.68 8.43 -17.90
N ASP A 53 3.99 7.15 -18.00
CA ASP A 53 4.88 6.48 -17.03
C ASP A 53 6.35 6.77 -17.35
N ILE A 54 7.10 7.13 -16.33
CA ILE A 54 8.52 7.49 -16.40
C ILE A 54 9.34 6.30 -15.92
N GLU A 55 9.92 5.57 -16.88
CA GLU A 55 10.73 4.38 -16.57
C GLU A 55 12.09 4.74 -15.92
N ASP A 56 12.72 5.87 -16.29
CA ASP A 56 14.03 6.30 -15.76
C ASP A 56 13.93 7.48 -14.80
N LEU A 57 13.71 7.23 -13.51
CA LEU A 57 13.51 8.27 -12.51
C LEU A 57 14.74 9.16 -12.25
N LYS A 58 15.97 8.70 -12.54
CA LYS A 58 17.18 9.44 -12.13
C LYS A 58 17.51 10.63 -13.03
N SER A 59 17.06 10.57 -14.29
CA SER A 59 17.36 11.57 -15.30
C SER A 59 16.26 12.63 -15.44
N HIS A 60 15.15 12.47 -14.72
CA HIS A 60 13.95 13.27 -14.86
C HIS A 60 13.78 14.29 -13.71
N PRO A 61 13.21 15.47 -14.00
CA PRO A 61 12.88 16.45 -12.98
C PRO A 61 11.86 15.86 -11.99
N HIS A 62 11.97 16.28 -10.73
CA HIS A 62 11.11 15.80 -9.66
C HIS A 62 10.77 16.90 -8.66
N LEU A 63 9.63 16.75 -8.02
CA LEU A 63 9.12 17.61 -6.94
C LEU A 63 8.91 16.76 -5.69
N ASN A 64 9.37 17.26 -4.54
CA ASN A 64 9.12 16.63 -3.24
C ASN A 64 7.98 17.38 -2.53
N ASP A 65 6.86 16.69 -2.33
CA ASP A 65 5.70 17.16 -1.58
C ASP A 65 5.51 16.30 -0.32
N GLY A 66 6.14 16.74 0.78
CA GLY A 66 6.13 16.01 2.05
C GLY A 66 6.74 14.61 1.93
N LYS A 67 5.90 13.57 2.00
CA LYS A 67 6.30 12.16 1.86
C LYS A 67 6.25 11.66 0.41
N LEU A 68 5.71 12.44 -0.51
CA LEU A 68 5.53 12.07 -1.91
C LEU A 68 6.62 12.72 -2.77
N THR A 69 7.32 11.93 -3.58
CA THR A 69 8.13 12.44 -4.69
C THR A 69 7.39 12.21 -6.00
N ILE A 70 7.18 13.29 -6.75
CA ILE A 70 6.50 13.29 -8.05
C ILE A 70 7.56 13.48 -9.13
N TYR A 71 7.61 12.58 -10.10
CA TYR A 71 8.50 12.71 -11.27
C TYR A 71 7.74 13.28 -12.47
N PHE A 72 8.46 14.02 -13.31
CA PHE A 72 7.93 14.69 -14.49
C PHE A 72 8.70 14.30 -15.75
N GLU A 73 8.02 14.23 -16.90
CA GLU A 73 8.64 13.94 -18.19
C GLU A 73 9.65 15.03 -18.59
N SER A 74 9.37 16.29 -18.25
CA SER A 74 10.26 17.42 -18.54
C SER A 74 10.13 18.56 -17.54
N GLU A 75 11.04 19.53 -17.59
CA GLU A 75 10.94 20.73 -16.73
C GLU A 75 9.71 21.58 -17.08
N GLU A 76 9.26 21.53 -18.33
CA GLU A 76 8.06 22.22 -18.80
C GLU A 76 6.80 21.66 -18.13
N THR A 77 6.67 20.33 -18.05
CA THR A 77 5.49 19.71 -17.40
C THR A 77 5.52 19.94 -15.89
N MET A 78 6.71 19.96 -15.28
CA MET A 78 6.86 20.35 -13.88
C MET A 78 6.41 21.80 -13.62
N GLN A 79 6.80 22.75 -14.48
CA GLN A 79 6.37 24.14 -14.34
C GLN A 79 4.87 24.29 -14.54
N GLN A 80 4.29 23.62 -15.55
CA GLN A 80 2.85 23.65 -15.78
C GLN A 80 2.07 23.10 -14.58
N PHE A 81 2.60 22.08 -13.91
CA PHE A 81 2.02 21.57 -12.67
C PHE A 81 2.04 22.61 -11.54
N LEU A 82 3.16 23.31 -11.35
CA LEU A 82 3.27 24.37 -10.34
C LEU A 82 2.38 25.59 -10.63
N GLU A 83 2.15 25.89 -11.91
CA GLU A 83 1.28 26.98 -12.36
C GLU A 83 -0.20 26.60 -12.33
N THR A 84 -0.53 25.31 -12.25
CA THR A 84 -1.92 24.84 -12.21
C THR A 84 -2.55 25.28 -10.89
N PRO A 85 -3.60 26.13 -10.91
CA PRO A 85 -4.25 26.57 -9.69
C PRO A 85 -4.89 25.38 -9.00
N LEU A 86 -4.60 25.22 -7.71
CA LEU A 86 -5.11 24.13 -6.90
C LEU A 86 -6.60 24.38 -6.63
N ASN A 87 -7.48 23.83 -7.47
CA ASN A 87 -8.92 23.94 -7.26
C ASN A 87 -9.36 22.95 -6.16
N HIS A 88 -8.95 23.20 -4.93
CA HIS A 88 -9.35 22.43 -3.77
C HIS A 88 -10.34 23.25 -2.93
N PRO A 89 -11.50 22.70 -2.53
CA PRO A 89 -12.47 23.42 -1.70
C PRO A 89 -11.93 23.83 -0.32
N PHE A 90 -10.76 23.31 0.07
CA PHE A 90 -10.04 23.70 1.29
C PHE A 90 -8.61 24.12 0.93
N GLU A 91 -8.41 25.33 0.40
CA GLU A 91 -7.08 25.91 0.14
C GLU A 91 -6.32 26.28 1.44
N HIS A 92 -6.99 26.31 2.60
CA HIS A 92 -6.44 26.86 3.85
C HIS A 92 -6.29 25.85 5.00
N SER A 93 -6.35 24.54 4.77
CA SER A 93 -6.10 23.56 5.84
C SER A 93 -4.61 23.25 6.01
N LEU A 94 -3.82 24.29 6.28
CA LEU A 94 -2.50 24.13 6.89
C LEU A 94 -2.70 23.82 8.38
N GLY A 95 -2.93 22.55 8.69
CA GLY A 95 -2.94 22.05 10.06
C GLY A 95 -4.27 21.44 10.45
N ARG A 96 -4.26 20.11 10.51
CA ARG A 96 -5.30 19.21 11.05
C ARG A 96 -6.51 19.02 10.12
N THR A 97 -6.46 17.92 9.37
CA THR A 97 -7.67 17.27 8.90
C THR A 97 -8.55 16.97 10.12
N PRO A 98 -9.85 17.33 10.11
CA PRO A 98 -10.77 16.93 11.17
C PRO A 98 -10.75 15.41 11.34
N ASP A 99 -10.79 14.92 12.57
CA ASP A 99 -10.80 13.48 12.89
C ASP A 99 -11.96 12.74 12.17
N ASP A 100 -12.99 13.49 11.75
CA ASP A 100 -14.17 13.01 11.03
C ASP A 100 -13.95 12.76 9.53
N ALA A 101 -12.80 13.16 8.96
CA ALA A 101 -12.46 12.90 7.55
C ALA A 101 -11.95 11.46 7.30
N ASP A 102 -11.66 10.71 8.36
CA ASP A 102 -11.09 9.35 8.30
C ASP A 102 -12.16 8.23 8.37
N ARG A 103 -13.43 8.57 8.59
CA ARG A 103 -14.53 7.59 8.51
C ARG A 103 -14.99 7.42 7.06
N GLY A 104 -14.27 6.59 6.31
CA GLY A 104 -14.82 5.92 5.13
C GLY A 104 -16.19 5.31 5.46
N GLY A 105 -17.14 5.44 4.52
CA GLY A 105 -18.54 5.04 4.68
C GLY A 105 -18.78 3.55 4.93
#